data_AF-A0A4V1D618-F1
#
_entry.id   AF-A0A4V1D618-F1
#
_cell.length_a   1.000
_cell.length_b   1.000
_cell.length_c   1.000
_cell.angle_alpha   90.00
_cell.angle_beta   90.00
_cell.angle_gamma   90.00
#
_symmetry.space_group_name_H-M   'P 1'
#
loop_
_entity.id
_entity.type
_entity.pdbx_description
1 polymer ?
#
loop_
_entity_poly.entity_id
_entity_poly.type
_entity_poly.pdbx_seq_one_letter_code
_entity_poly.pdbx_strand_id
1 'polypeptide(L)'
;MTEREIINHIDLLFKKITDFNAFSINNILFEELKPDEKNKDNVKTFQIIIKETKLFGLNNNLFKLYNDNEWYSLTEKGKELKLSKKDFIKFSNGINKTKWYNDNWIGYVIALIVLFFSVYQHFEKRTLSSKVDSLKKERDSLNNQIEFHKIANYNLKLKLEKKKKITQPVSLK
;
A
#
# COMPACT_ATOMS: atom_id res chain seq x y z
N MET A 1 29.79 -23.78 -8.93
CA MET A 1 28.78 -24.24 -7.96
C MET A 1 27.48 -23.53 -8.30
N THR A 2 26.40 -24.29 -8.48
CA THR A 2 25.08 -23.72 -8.82
C THR A 2 24.32 -23.36 -7.55
N GLU A 3 23.41 -22.39 -7.62
CA GLU A 3 22.59 -21.99 -6.46
C GLU A 3 21.84 -23.17 -5.81
N ARG A 4 21.35 -24.11 -6.64
CA ARG A 4 20.69 -25.33 -6.18
C ARG A 4 21.59 -26.23 -5.32
N GLU A 5 22.87 -26.33 -5.67
CA GLU A 5 23.85 -27.07 -4.86
C GLU A 5 24.05 -26.38 -3.50
N ILE A 6 24.18 -25.05 -3.49
CA ILE A 6 24.30 -24.27 -2.23
C ILE A 6 23.08 -24.52 -1.32
N ILE A 7 21.87 -24.47 -1.90
CA ILE A 7 20.63 -24.72 -1.17
C ILE A 7 20.61 -26.13 -0.56
N ASN A 8 21.05 -27.15 -1.29
CA ASN A 8 21.12 -28.50 -0.75
C ASN A 8 22.06 -28.58 0.47
N HIS A 9 23.19 -27.87 0.44
CA HIS A 9 24.11 -27.80 1.58
C HIS A 9 23.51 -27.03 2.76
N ILE A 10 22.73 -25.98 2.51
CA ILE A 10 21.97 -25.28 3.56
C ILE A 10 20.93 -26.22 4.19
N ASP A 11 20.15 -26.96 3.38
CA ASP A 11 19.16 -27.90 3.89
C ASP A 11 19.80 -29.01 4.73
N LEU A 12 20.97 -29.51 4.30
CA LEU A 12 21.76 -30.47 5.05
C LEU A 12 22.28 -29.89 6.37
N LEU A 13 22.86 -28.68 6.33
CA LEU A 13 23.32 -27.95 7.52
C LEU A 13 22.18 -27.81 8.53
N PHE A 14 21.02 -27.31 8.09
CA PHE A 14 19.85 -27.11 8.94
C PHE A 14 19.27 -28.41 9.48
N LYS A 15 19.44 -29.56 8.82
CA LYS A 15 19.08 -30.86 9.42
C LYS A 15 19.97 -31.20 10.62
N LYS A 16 21.27 -30.89 10.54
CA LYS A 16 22.29 -31.31 11.49
C LYS A 16 22.55 -30.35 12.64
N ILE A 17 22.19 -29.07 12.52
CA ILE A 17 22.26 -28.10 13.64
C ILE A 17 21.44 -28.61 14.82
N THR A 18 22.08 -28.80 15.97
CA THR A 18 21.43 -29.20 17.24
C THR A 18 21.28 -28.02 18.19
N ASP A 19 22.32 -27.19 18.33
CA ASP A 19 22.30 -25.98 19.14
C ASP A 19 22.07 -24.73 18.27
N PHE A 20 21.07 -23.92 18.63
CA PHE A 20 20.70 -22.71 17.89
C PHE A 20 21.62 -21.53 18.21
N ASN A 21 22.29 -21.57 19.36
CA ASN A 21 23.08 -20.44 19.86
C ASN A 21 24.54 -20.53 19.41
N ALA A 22 25.06 -21.73 19.20
CA ALA A 22 26.45 -21.94 18.81
C ALA A 22 26.62 -23.22 17.98
N PHE A 23 26.99 -23.07 16.72
CA PHE A 23 27.37 -24.19 15.85
C PHE A 23 28.49 -23.81 14.86
N SER A 24 29.25 -24.82 14.41
CA SER A 24 30.28 -24.67 13.38
C SER A 24 29.82 -25.25 12.05
N ILE A 25 29.72 -24.39 11.04
CA ILE A 25 29.37 -24.80 9.67
C ILE A 25 30.45 -25.72 9.10
N ASN A 26 31.72 -25.42 9.37
CA ASN A 26 32.85 -26.20 8.86
C ASN A 26 32.78 -27.63 9.39
N ASN A 27 32.55 -27.81 10.70
CA ASN A 27 32.53 -29.12 11.32
C ASN A 27 31.35 -29.95 10.80
N ILE A 28 30.16 -29.36 10.74
CA ILE A 28 28.96 -30.05 10.25
C ILE A 28 29.15 -30.49 8.80
N LEU A 29 29.62 -29.60 7.92
CA LEU A 29 29.82 -29.98 6.52
C LEU A 29 30.97 -30.97 6.34
N PHE A 30 32.01 -30.90 7.18
CA PHE A 30 33.12 -31.85 7.14
C PHE A 30 32.67 -33.27 7.50
N GLU A 31 31.89 -33.41 8.56
CA GLU A 31 31.34 -34.71 9.01
C GLU A 31 30.43 -35.35 7.96
N GLU A 32 29.66 -34.53 7.24
CA GLU A 32 28.68 -35.01 6.27
C GLU A 32 29.27 -35.26 4.88
N LEU A 33 30.18 -34.38 4.41
CA LEU A 33 30.77 -34.48 3.07
C LEU A 33 32.05 -35.33 3.04
N LYS A 34 32.71 -35.51 4.18
CA LYS A 34 33.94 -36.32 4.35
C LYS A 34 34.95 -36.10 3.21
N PRO A 35 35.44 -34.86 3.03
CA PRO A 35 36.39 -34.56 1.95
C PRO A 35 37.68 -35.36 2.15
N ASP A 36 38.27 -35.84 1.05
CA ASP A 36 39.58 -36.49 1.08
C ASP A 36 40.68 -35.45 1.25
N GLU A 37 41.22 -35.35 2.45
CA GLU A 37 42.27 -34.39 2.81
C GLU A 37 43.58 -34.60 2.03
N LYS A 38 43.83 -35.81 1.53
CA LYS A 38 45.04 -36.10 0.75
C LYS A 38 44.93 -35.58 -0.67
N ASN A 39 43.71 -35.32 -1.15
CA ASN A 39 43.45 -34.78 -2.47
C ASN A 39 43.26 -33.25 -2.41
N LYS A 40 44.26 -32.51 -2.90
CA LYS A 40 44.26 -31.04 -2.93
C LYS A 40 43.02 -30.45 -3.64
N ASP A 41 42.51 -31.09 -4.69
CA ASP A 41 41.36 -30.58 -5.43
C ASP A 41 40.04 -30.82 -4.68
N ASN A 42 39.95 -31.92 -3.93
CA ASN A 42 38.83 -32.18 -3.03
C ASN A 42 38.80 -31.15 -1.89
N VAL A 43 39.95 -30.87 -1.27
CA VAL A 43 40.08 -29.84 -0.23
C VAL A 43 39.68 -28.46 -0.74
N LYS A 44 40.12 -28.06 -1.94
CA LYS A 44 39.70 -26.79 -2.56
C LYS A 44 38.20 -26.73 -2.80
N THR A 45 37.63 -27.81 -3.35
CA THR A 45 36.17 -27.91 -3.57
C THR A 45 35.41 -27.75 -2.27
N PHE A 46 35.85 -28.42 -1.20
CA PHE A 46 35.24 -28.32 0.12
C PHE A 46 35.31 -26.91 0.70
N GLN A 47 36.46 -26.23 0.56
CA GLN A 47 36.60 -24.82 0.98
C GLN A 47 35.64 -23.89 0.22
N ILE A 48 35.45 -24.12 -1.08
CA ILE A 48 34.46 -23.38 -1.89
C ILE A 48 33.05 -23.62 -1.35
N ILE A 49 32.67 -24.88 -1.10
CA ILE A 49 31.35 -25.23 -0.56
C ILE A 49 31.09 -24.51 0.78
N ILE A 50 32.06 -24.55 1.69
CA ILE A 50 31.96 -23.84 2.98
C ILE A 50 31.74 -22.34 2.75
N LYS A 51 32.58 -21.72 1.93
CA LYS A 51 32.54 -20.28 1.68
C LYS A 51 31.19 -19.85 1.08
N GLU A 52 30.71 -20.57 0.07
CA GLU A 52 29.44 -20.29 -0.59
C GLU A 52 28.25 -20.52 0.36
N THR A 53 28.28 -21.59 1.17
CA THR A 53 27.23 -21.88 2.16
C THR A 53 27.17 -20.79 3.24
N LYS A 54 28.33 -20.36 3.76
CA LYS A 54 28.45 -19.25 4.71
C LYS A 54 27.87 -17.96 4.13
N LEU A 55 28.32 -17.58 2.93
CA LEU A 55 27.85 -16.36 2.25
C LEU A 55 26.34 -16.40 2.01
N PHE A 56 25.82 -17.52 1.51
CA PHE A 56 24.40 -17.66 1.25
C PHE A 56 23.55 -17.50 2.52
N GLY A 57 23.93 -18.17 3.61
CA GLY A 57 23.17 -18.10 4.85
C GLY A 57 23.25 -16.73 5.53
N LEU A 58 24.39 -16.03 5.44
CA LEU A 58 24.52 -14.64 5.90
C LEU A 58 23.63 -13.70 5.07
N ASN A 59 23.70 -13.79 3.74
CA ASN A 59 22.91 -12.94 2.84
C ASN A 59 21.39 -13.16 2.99
N ASN A 60 20.98 -14.39 3.30
CA ASN A 60 19.58 -14.73 3.55
C ASN A 60 19.14 -14.52 5.00
N ASN A 61 20.01 -13.99 5.86
CA ASN A 61 19.78 -13.76 7.28
C ASN A 61 19.31 -15.04 8.01
N LEU A 62 19.92 -16.19 7.71
CA LEU A 62 19.61 -17.49 8.31
C LEU A 62 20.41 -17.74 9.60
N PHE A 63 21.63 -17.22 9.65
CA PHE A 63 22.50 -17.26 10.81
C PHE A 63 23.38 -16.02 10.83
N LYS A 64 23.98 -15.73 11.97
CA LYS A 64 24.91 -14.63 12.18
C LYS A 64 26.16 -15.13 12.86
N LEU A 65 27.27 -14.43 12.64
CA LEU A 65 28.52 -14.72 13.32
C LEU A 65 28.32 -14.52 14.84
N TYR A 66 28.70 -15.53 15.61
CA TYR A 66 28.65 -15.51 17.08
C TYR A 66 29.96 -15.01 17.68
N ASN A 67 31.10 -15.42 17.12
CA ASN A 67 32.44 -15.02 17.56
C ASN A 67 33.46 -15.03 16.41
N ASP A 68 34.67 -14.55 16.68
CA ASP A 68 35.78 -14.50 15.72
C ASP A 68 36.33 -15.90 15.35
N ASN A 69 35.93 -16.96 16.07
CA ASN A 69 36.35 -18.34 15.83
C ASN A 69 35.45 -19.06 14.81
N GLU A 70 34.75 -18.32 13.94
CA GLU A 70 33.81 -18.84 12.94
C GLU A 70 32.66 -19.68 13.51
N TRP A 71 32.23 -19.42 14.75
CA TRP A 71 30.98 -19.97 15.26
C TRP A 71 29.80 -19.12 14.81
N TYR A 72 28.66 -19.77 14.59
CA TYR A 72 27.44 -19.14 14.14
C TYR A 72 26.29 -19.39 15.11
N SER A 73 25.36 -18.45 15.14
CA SER A 73 24.07 -18.57 15.84
C SER A 73 22.93 -18.38 14.85
N LEU A 74 21.82 -19.10 15.05
CA LEU A 74 20.63 -18.93 14.22
C LEU A 74 19.97 -17.59 14.52
N THR A 75 19.57 -16.89 13.46
CA THR A 75 18.68 -15.74 13.56
C THR A 75 17.24 -16.20 13.80
N GLU A 76 16.31 -15.30 14.07
CA GLU A 76 14.89 -15.67 14.19
C GLU A 76 14.38 -16.38 12.93
N LYS A 77 14.71 -15.87 11.74
CA LYS A 77 14.38 -16.52 10.46
C LYS A 77 15.00 -17.92 10.33
N GLY A 78 16.24 -18.10 10.80
CA GLY A 78 16.89 -19.42 10.84
C GLY A 78 16.19 -20.39 11.80
N LYS A 79 15.81 -19.92 12.99
CA LYS A 79 15.05 -20.73 13.96
C LYS A 79 13.71 -21.15 13.37
N GLU A 80 13.00 -20.23 12.71
CA GLU A 80 11.75 -20.54 12.00
C GLU A 80 11.96 -21.60 10.92
N LEU A 81 13.00 -21.48 10.10
CA LEU A 81 13.35 -22.49 9.08
C LEU A 81 13.56 -23.86 9.74
N LYS A 82 14.40 -23.92 10.78
CA LYS A 82 14.70 -25.17 11.51
C LYS A 82 13.44 -25.80 12.13
N LEU A 83 12.61 -25.00 12.79
CA LEU A 83 11.39 -25.45 13.45
C LEU A 83 10.31 -25.87 12.45
N SER A 84 10.26 -25.23 11.28
CA SER A 84 9.30 -25.57 10.22
C SER A 84 9.54 -26.96 9.63
N LYS A 85 10.74 -27.54 9.80
CA LYS A 85 11.18 -28.82 9.21
C LYS A 85 11.00 -28.87 7.68
N LYS A 86 10.95 -27.70 7.03
CA LYS A 86 10.85 -27.56 5.57
C LYS A 86 12.24 -27.30 4.99
N ASP A 87 12.41 -27.73 3.75
CA ASP A 87 13.55 -27.30 2.92
C ASP A 87 13.48 -25.79 2.65
N PHE A 88 14.62 -25.14 2.47
CA PHE A 88 14.76 -23.69 2.32
C PHE A 88 13.84 -23.11 1.24
N ILE A 89 13.75 -23.77 0.07
CA ILE A 89 12.88 -23.31 -1.04
C ILE A 89 11.41 -23.30 -0.60
N LYS A 90 10.94 -24.36 0.07
CA LYS A 90 9.55 -24.46 0.52
C LYS A 90 9.26 -23.44 1.62
N PHE A 91 10.22 -23.20 2.50
CA PHE A 91 10.13 -22.18 3.55
C PHE A 91 10.06 -20.76 2.97
N SER A 92 10.99 -20.42 2.06
CA SER A 92 11.04 -19.13 1.38
C SER A 92 9.74 -18.84 0.61
N ASN A 93 9.25 -19.83 -0.13
CA ASN A 93 7.98 -19.73 -0.84
C ASN A 93 6.77 -19.64 0.10
N GLY A 94 6.86 -20.19 1.31
CA GLY A 94 5.83 -20.10 2.34
C GLY A 94 5.73 -18.70 2.94
N ILE A 95 6.87 -18.06 3.25
CA ILE A 95 6.93 -16.68 3.77
C ILE A 95 6.31 -15.70 2.76
N ASN A 96 6.58 -15.88 1.46
CA ASN A 96 6.08 -15.01 0.41
C ASN A 96 4.58 -15.15 0.12
N LYS A 97 3.91 -16.21 0.60
CA LYS A 97 2.47 -16.42 0.37
C LYS A 97 1.56 -15.64 1.32
N THR A 98 2.08 -15.14 2.44
CA THR A 98 1.31 -14.40 3.45
C THR A 98 1.35 -12.89 3.22
N LYS A 99 0.97 -12.47 2.02
CA LYS A 99 0.65 -11.07 1.76
C LYS A 99 -0.85 -11.01 1.51
N TRP A 100 -1.60 -10.85 2.60
CA TRP A 100 -3.07 -10.74 2.67
C TRP A 100 -3.69 -9.81 1.61
N TYR A 101 -2.89 -8.89 1.07
CA TYR A 101 -3.28 -7.96 0.01
C TYR A 101 -3.35 -8.57 -1.40
N ASN A 102 -2.90 -9.81 -1.61
CA ASN A 102 -2.89 -10.48 -2.92
C ASN A 102 -4.00 -11.53 -3.07
N ASP A 103 -4.90 -11.63 -2.10
CA ASP A 103 -6.04 -12.52 -2.15
C ASP A 103 -7.23 -11.84 -2.83
N ASN A 104 -8.03 -12.62 -3.58
CA ASN A 104 -9.19 -12.13 -4.33
C ASN A 104 -10.21 -11.34 -3.48
N TRP A 105 -10.24 -11.53 -2.16
CA TRP A 105 -11.14 -10.80 -1.27
C TRP A 105 -10.85 -9.31 -1.19
N ILE A 106 -9.61 -8.88 -1.44
CA ILE A 106 -9.23 -7.46 -1.46
C ILE A 106 -9.97 -6.71 -2.58
N GLY A 107 -10.18 -7.39 -3.72
CA GLY A 107 -10.92 -6.84 -4.86
C GLY A 107 -12.38 -6.58 -4.52
N TYR A 108 -13.01 -7.46 -3.74
CA TYR A 108 -14.38 -7.26 -3.25
C TYR A 108 -14.47 -6.08 -2.28
N VAL A 109 -13.50 -5.90 -1.40
CA VAL A 109 -13.44 -4.74 -0.48
C VAL A 109 -13.29 -3.43 -1.25
N ILE A 110 -12.40 -3.38 -2.24
CA ILE A 110 -12.21 -2.19 -3.09
C ILE A 110 -13.51 -1.89 -3.87
N ALA A 111 -14.13 -2.90 -4.48
CA ALA A 111 -15.38 -2.72 -5.23
C ALA A 111 -16.52 -2.17 -4.34
N LEU A 112 -16.59 -2.64 -3.10
CA LEU A 112 -17.59 -2.22 -2.12
C LEU A 112 -17.37 -0.75 -1.68
N ILE A 113 -16.11 -0.33 -1.47
CA ILE A 113 -15.77 1.08 -1.20
C ILE A 113 -16.16 1.97 -2.39
N VAL A 114 -15.82 1.57 -3.62
CA VAL A 114 -16.17 2.32 -4.84
C VAL A 114 -17.68 2.43 -5.00
N LEU A 115 -18.42 1.37 -4.70
CA LEU A 115 -19.88 1.37 -4.75
C LEU A 115 -20.49 2.36 -3.74
N PHE A 116 -20.04 2.35 -2.49
CA PHE A 116 -20.49 3.33 -1.49
C PHE A 116 -20.17 4.77 -1.89
N PHE A 117 -18.97 5.01 -2.41
CA PHE A 117 -18.56 6.34 -2.86
C PHE A 117 -19.40 6.83 -4.06
N SER A 118 -19.70 5.94 -5.00
CA SER A 118 -20.54 6.25 -6.16
C SER A 118 -21.98 6.59 -5.75
N VAL A 119 -22.55 5.82 -4.82
CA VAL A 119 -23.88 6.07 -4.26
C VAL A 119 -23.91 7.41 -3.52
N TYR A 120 -22.91 7.68 -2.68
CA TYR A 120 -22.79 8.95 -1.96
C TYR A 120 -22.74 10.15 -2.92
N GLN A 121 -21.87 10.10 -3.94
CA GLN A 121 -21.76 11.16 -4.95
C GLN A 121 -23.07 11.37 -5.72
N HIS A 122 -23.83 10.31 -6.00
CA HIS A 122 -25.11 10.42 -6.70
C HIS A 122 -26.15 11.19 -5.87
N PHE A 123 -26.25 10.90 -4.57
CA PHE A 123 -27.16 11.62 -3.68
C PHE A 123 -26.72 13.07 -3.47
N GLU A 124 -25.42 13.33 -3.34
CA GLU A 124 -24.89 14.68 -3.19
C GLU A 124 -25.13 15.53 -4.44
N LYS A 125 -24.89 14.98 -5.65
CA LYS A 125 -25.19 15.66 -6.92
C LYS A 125 -26.67 16.01 -7.06
N ARG A 126 -27.57 15.09 -6.70
CA ARG A 126 -29.03 15.35 -6.75
C ARG A 126 -29.44 16.48 -5.80
N THR A 127 -28.90 16.45 -4.58
CA THR A 127 -29.19 17.47 -3.57
C THR A 127 -28.67 18.84 -3.99
N LEU A 128 -27.46 18.89 -4.55
CA LEU A 128 -26.86 20.13 -5.03
C LEU A 128 -27.63 20.70 -6.24
N SER A 129 -28.00 19.85 -7.20
CA SER A 129 -28.81 20.27 -8.35
C SER A 129 -30.16 20.85 -7.92
N SER A 130 -30.84 20.19 -6.98
CA SER A 130 -32.13 20.67 -6.45
C SER A 130 -32.01 22.03 -5.76
N LYS A 131 -30.91 22.28 -5.04
CA LYS A 131 -30.63 23.59 -4.41
C LYS A 131 -30.33 24.68 -5.44
N VAL A 132 -29.59 24.34 -6.49
CA VAL A 132 -29.30 25.29 -7.58
C VAL A 132 -30.60 25.69 -8.29
N ASP A 133 -31.47 24.72 -8.58
CA ASP A 133 -32.75 24.99 -9.23
C ASP A 133 -33.69 25.82 -8.36
N SER A 134 -33.73 25.59 -7.04
CA SER A 134 -34.53 26.40 -6.12
C SER A 134 -34.04 27.85 -6.05
N LEU A 135 -32.72 28.04 -5.91
CA LEU A 135 -32.12 29.38 -5.89
C LEU A 135 -32.33 30.13 -7.21
N LYS A 136 -32.29 29.42 -8.35
CA LYS A 136 -32.59 30.01 -9.65
C LYS A 136 -34.04 30.50 -9.74
N LYS A 137 -35.00 29.71 -9.26
CA LYS A 137 -36.41 30.11 -9.19
C LYS A 137 -36.64 31.31 -8.28
N GLU A 138 -36.00 31.35 -7.11
CA GLU A 138 -36.09 32.49 -6.20
C GLU A 138 -35.53 33.77 -6.83
N ARG A 139 -34.36 33.68 -7.49
CA ARG A 139 -33.75 34.80 -8.21
C ARG A 139 -34.67 35.33 -9.31
N ASP A 140 -35.23 34.43 -10.13
CA ASP A 140 -36.11 34.81 -11.25
C ASP A 140 -37.40 35.47 -10.74
N SER A 141 -37.97 34.94 -9.64
CA SER A 141 -39.11 35.56 -8.96
C SER A 141 -38.78 36.97 -8.43
N LEU A 142 -37.63 37.14 -7.77
CA LEU A 142 -37.19 38.43 -7.24
C LEU A 142 -36.99 39.46 -8.37
N ASN A 143 -36.38 39.05 -9.48
CA ASN A 143 -36.20 39.91 -10.65
C ASN A 143 -37.55 40.38 -11.21
N ASN A 144 -38.53 39.49 -11.33
CA ASN A 144 -39.86 39.84 -11.79
C ASN A 144 -40.55 40.85 -10.86
N GLN A 145 -40.41 40.68 -9.53
CA GLN A 145 -40.93 41.64 -8.56
C GLN A 145 -40.25 43.00 -8.69
N ILE A 146 -38.92 43.03 -8.83
CA ILE A 146 -38.16 44.27 -9.02
C ILE A 146 -38.63 45.00 -10.30
N GLU A 147 -38.84 44.26 -11.39
CA GLU A 147 -39.33 44.83 -12.64
C GLU A 147 -40.75 45.41 -12.49
N PHE A 148 -41.65 44.69 -11.82
CA PHE A 148 -42.98 45.16 -11.51
C PHE A 148 -42.96 46.45 -10.67
N HIS A 149 -42.11 46.50 -9.63
CA HIS A 149 -41.94 47.70 -8.80
C HIS A 149 -41.36 48.87 -9.60
N LYS A 150 -40.41 48.64 -10.51
CA LYS A 150 -39.88 49.69 -11.40
C LYS A 150 -40.97 50.28 -12.29
N ILE A 151 -41.81 49.43 -12.89
CA ILE A 151 -42.94 49.86 -13.73
C ILE A 151 -43.96 50.65 -12.91
N ALA A 152 -44.32 50.15 -11.72
CA ALA A 152 -45.24 50.83 -10.82
C ALA A 152 -44.72 52.22 -10.41
N ASN A 153 -43.44 52.32 -10.03
CA ASN A 153 -42.81 53.60 -9.68
C ASN A 153 -42.77 54.58 -10.85
N TYR A 154 -42.45 54.11 -12.06
CA TYR A 154 -42.46 54.94 -13.25
C TYR A 154 -43.87 55.50 -13.53
N ASN A 155 -44.90 54.65 -13.46
CA ASN A 155 -46.30 55.05 -13.64
C ASN A 155 -46.77 56.04 -12.58
N LEU A 156 -46.36 55.85 -11.31
CA LEU A 156 -46.64 56.80 -10.24
C LEU A 156 -45.97 58.15 -10.49
N LYS A 157 -44.71 58.16 -10.91
CA LYS A 157 -43.98 59.39 -11.25
C LYS A 157 -44.67 60.16 -12.37
N LEU A 158 -45.08 59.48 -13.45
CA LEU A 158 -45.85 60.09 -14.54
C LEU A 158 -47.18 60.69 -14.06
N LYS A 159 -47.92 59.97 -13.20
CA LYS A 159 -49.17 60.50 -12.63
C LYS A 159 -48.93 61.74 -11.77
N LEU A 160 -47.86 61.76 -10.98
CA LEU A 160 -47.48 62.91 -10.15
C LEU A 160 -47.09 64.12 -11.02
N GLU A 161 -46.30 63.92 -12.08
CA GLU A 161 -45.93 64.98 -13.02
C GLU A 161 -47.15 65.57 -13.74
N LYS A 162 -48.09 64.72 -14.18
CA LYS A 162 -49.36 65.17 -14.77
C LYS A 162 -50.19 65.99 -13.79
N LYS A 163 -50.32 65.56 -12.53
CA LYS A 163 -51.02 66.33 -11.50
C LYS A 163 -50.36 67.68 -11.24
N LYS A 164 -49.03 67.74 -11.12
CA LYS A 164 -48.29 69.01 -10.93
C LYS A 164 -48.53 70.02 -12.06
N LYS A 165 -48.63 69.58 -13.31
CA LYS A 165 -48.93 70.46 -14.45
C LYS A 165 -50.36 71.03 -14.44
N ILE A 166 -51.31 70.32 -13.84
CA ILE A 166 -52.71 70.77 -13.72
C ILE A 166 -52.88 71.78 -12.57
N THR A 167 -52.05 71.70 -11.52
CA THR A 167 -52.14 72.57 -10.33
C THR A 167 -51.29 73.84 -10.39
N GLN A 168 -50.51 74.06 -11.45
CA GLN A 168 -49.83 75.35 -11.67
C GLN A 168 -50.82 76.35 -12.28
N PRO A 169 -51.19 77.45 -11.58
CA PRO A 169 -52.02 78.47 -12.18
C PRO A 169 -51.25 79.12 -13.33
N VAL A 170 -51.90 79.23 -14.49
CA VAL A 170 -51.39 80.02 -15.61
C VAL A 170 -51.29 81.46 -15.11
N SER A 171 -50.06 81.90 -14.81
CA SER A 171 -49.74 83.31 -14.60
C SER A 171 -49.94 84.03 -15.93
N LEU A 172 -51.15 84.50 -16.20
CA LEU A 172 -51.41 85.49 -17.23
C LEU A 172 -50.74 86.80 -16.79
N LYS A 173 -49.84 87.30 -17.64
CA LYS A 173 -49.19 88.61 -17.54
C LYS A 173 -50.21 89.73 -17.44
#